data_AF-A0A222SLM4-F1
#
_entry.id   AF-A0A222SLM4-F1
#
_cell.length_a   1.000
_cell.length_b   1.000
_cell.length_c   1.000
_cell.angle_alpha   90.00
_cell.angle_beta   90.00
_cell.angle_gamma   90.00
#
_symmetry.space_group_name_H-M   'P 1'
#
loop_
_entity.id
_entity.type
_entity.pdbx_description
1 polymer ?
#
loop_
_entity_poly.entity_id
_entity_poly.type
_entity_poly.pdbx_seq_one_letter_code
_entity_poly.pdbx_strand_id
1 'polypeptide(L)'
;MFFLTLTVVLLFPFEKEADAETYYHVTLKAFLDPRDHSAVEWAWITLVEIPKRSAFPDEAALAERYGGSLRGSVLAFVRASAWRSRHRYAIEKRCKDRPAEMEISWEESMAERVYAMGGLDNPNRPDEINFGFTTRRILMENGRWFDPESRTYVAVGPVRMEGDAAEEIRGEFNLRPVNYLDPLKHYSFCGKRWVEQYRSAFNHFHLHDEFLDGDNDIFNQTVGKKHVVYRIVRSASRDHPYWEQQRM
;
A
#
# COMPACT_ATOMS: atom_id res chain seq x y z
N MET A 1 -48.82 -10.31 58.09
CA MET A 1 -48.80 -10.99 56.78
C MET A 1 -47.86 -10.20 55.89
N PHE A 2 -46.61 -10.66 55.76
CA PHE A 2 -45.58 -10.00 54.95
C PHE A 2 -45.80 -10.36 53.48
N PHE A 3 -46.02 -9.37 52.62
CA PHE A 3 -45.90 -9.55 51.17
C PHE A 3 -44.61 -8.90 50.71
N LEU A 4 -43.63 -9.76 50.43
CA LEU A 4 -42.34 -9.42 49.84
C LEU A 4 -42.55 -9.44 48.32
N THR A 5 -42.73 -8.28 47.68
CA THR A 5 -42.79 -8.17 46.22
C THR A 5 -41.37 -8.16 45.67
N LEU A 6 -40.97 -9.29 45.08
CA LEU A 6 -39.69 -9.49 44.41
C LEU A 6 -39.72 -8.78 43.04
N THR A 7 -38.77 -7.87 42.86
CA THR A 7 -38.47 -7.13 41.63
C THR A 7 -37.92 -8.06 40.54
N VAL A 8 -38.45 -7.98 39.32
CA VAL A 8 -37.76 -8.45 38.10
C VAL A 8 -37.71 -7.29 37.11
N VAL A 9 -36.61 -6.53 37.16
CA VAL A 9 -36.23 -5.61 36.09
C VAL A 9 -35.54 -6.46 35.03
N LEU A 10 -36.25 -6.76 33.94
CA LEU A 10 -35.67 -7.31 32.72
C LEU A 10 -34.76 -6.24 32.10
N LEU A 11 -33.49 -6.26 32.48
CA LEU A 11 -32.41 -5.62 31.74
C LEU A 11 -32.21 -6.42 30.45
N PHE A 12 -32.95 -6.08 29.41
CA PHE A 12 -32.59 -6.50 28.06
C PHE A 12 -31.25 -5.82 27.72
N PRO A 13 -30.16 -6.57 27.50
CA PRO A 13 -29.01 -5.97 26.87
C PRO A 13 -29.47 -5.57 25.47
N PHE A 14 -29.47 -4.26 25.19
CA PHE A 14 -29.29 -3.81 23.82
C PHE A 14 -27.89 -4.26 23.41
N GLU A 15 -27.77 -5.51 22.99
CA GLU A 15 -26.68 -5.92 22.12
C GLU A 15 -26.85 -5.05 20.87
N LYS A 16 -26.11 -3.94 20.81
CA LYS A 16 -25.66 -3.46 19.52
C LYS A 16 -25.00 -4.70 18.90
N GLU A 17 -25.60 -5.26 17.87
CA GLU A 17 -24.85 -6.04 16.89
C GLU A 17 -23.66 -5.15 16.52
N ALA A 18 -22.51 -5.43 17.13
CA ALA A 18 -21.27 -4.88 16.68
C ALA A 18 -21.07 -5.57 15.34
N ASP A 19 -21.49 -4.92 14.27
CA ASP A 19 -21.16 -5.31 12.91
C ASP A 19 -19.66 -5.58 12.92
N ALA A 20 -19.27 -6.84 12.70
CA ALA A 20 -17.88 -7.23 12.76
C ALA A 20 -17.13 -6.45 11.67
N GLU A 21 -16.04 -5.78 12.04
CA GLU A 21 -15.24 -5.01 11.08
C GLU A 21 -14.72 -5.94 9.98
N THR A 22 -14.92 -5.55 8.72
CA THR A 22 -14.36 -6.26 7.56
C THR A 22 -13.02 -5.64 7.17
N TYR A 23 -11.97 -6.44 7.20
CA TYR A 23 -10.63 -6.07 6.79
C TYR A 23 -10.29 -6.64 5.41
N TYR A 24 -9.52 -5.88 4.65
CA TYR A 24 -9.02 -6.23 3.33
C TYR A 24 -7.49 -6.28 3.37
N HIS A 25 -6.94 -7.46 3.12
CA HIS A 25 -5.51 -7.73 3.17
C HIS A 25 -4.97 -7.88 1.74
N VAL A 26 -4.23 -6.87 1.28
CA VAL A 26 -3.62 -6.86 -0.05
C VAL A 26 -2.16 -7.28 0.07
N THR A 27 -1.80 -8.36 -0.60
CA THR A 27 -0.40 -8.79 -0.82
C THR A 27 -0.06 -8.60 -2.28
N LEU A 28 1.06 -7.95 -2.57
CA LEU A 28 1.57 -7.79 -3.94
C LEU A 28 3.00 -8.32 -4.05
N LYS A 29 3.32 -8.91 -5.20
CA LYS A 29 4.65 -9.28 -5.62
C LYS A 29 4.90 -8.72 -7.02
N ALA A 30 5.86 -7.80 -7.16
CA ALA A 30 6.31 -7.30 -8.44
C ALA A 30 7.62 -7.97 -8.87
N PHE A 31 7.72 -8.38 -10.13
CA PHE A 31 8.97 -8.82 -10.74
C PHE A 31 9.68 -7.62 -11.39
N LEU A 32 10.91 -7.34 -10.95
CA LEU A 32 11.67 -6.15 -11.33
C LEU A 32 12.50 -6.36 -12.60
N ASP A 33 12.94 -7.59 -12.85
CA ASP A 33 13.69 -7.98 -14.02
C ASP A 33 13.03 -9.22 -14.65
N PRO A 34 12.62 -9.18 -15.93
CA PRO A 34 12.03 -10.33 -16.60
C PRO A 34 13.02 -11.50 -16.79
N ARG A 35 14.32 -11.26 -16.62
CA ARG A 35 15.36 -12.29 -16.75
C ARG A 35 15.85 -12.82 -15.40
N ASP A 36 15.46 -12.18 -14.31
CA ASP A 36 15.85 -12.56 -12.95
C ASP A 36 14.65 -12.56 -12.02
N HIS A 37 14.11 -13.75 -11.76
CA HIS A 37 12.94 -13.94 -10.90
C HIS A 37 13.24 -13.74 -9.41
N SER A 38 14.50 -13.57 -9.03
CA SER A 38 14.90 -13.20 -7.66
C SER A 38 14.83 -11.68 -7.43
N ALA A 39 14.86 -10.89 -8.51
CA ALA A 39 14.69 -9.43 -8.45
C ALA A 39 13.20 -9.08 -8.28
N VAL A 40 12.76 -8.89 -7.04
CA VAL A 40 11.34 -8.71 -6.71
C VAL A 40 11.11 -7.62 -5.67
N GLU A 41 9.89 -7.07 -5.70
CA GLU A 41 9.33 -6.28 -4.60
C GLU A 41 8.09 -6.95 -4.04
N TRP A 42 7.90 -6.81 -2.74
CA TRP A 42 6.71 -7.22 -2.02
C TRP A 42 6.06 -6.02 -1.33
N ALA A 43 4.74 -6.02 -1.24
CA ALA A 43 4.00 -5.08 -0.42
C ALA A 43 2.83 -5.79 0.28
N TRP A 44 2.58 -5.41 1.53
CA TRP A 44 1.50 -5.91 2.37
C TRP A 44 0.72 -4.73 2.92
N ILE A 45 -0.60 -4.74 2.74
CA ILE A 45 -1.48 -3.65 3.13
C ILE A 45 -2.69 -4.24 3.84
N THR A 46 -3.05 -3.67 4.98
CA THR A 46 -4.36 -3.89 5.60
C THR A 46 -5.17 -2.61 5.49
N LEU A 47 -6.41 -2.77 5.02
CA LEU A 47 -7.44 -1.76 5.03
C LEU A 47 -8.64 -2.27 5.83
N VAL A 48 -9.48 -1.37 6.34
CA VAL A 48 -10.74 -1.69 7.01
C VAL A 48 -11.90 -1.01 6.30
N GLU A 49 -13.01 -1.72 6.16
CA GLU A 49 -14.22 -1.16 5.59
C GLU A 49 -14.88 -0.17 6.55
N ILE A 50 -15.11 1.05 6.06
CA ILE A 50 -15.85 2.09 6.79
C ILE A 50 -17.01 2.56 5.93
N PRO A 51 -18.26 2.55 6.43
CA PRO A 51 -19.39 3.12 5.72
C PRO A 51 -19.13 4.58 5.32
N LYS A 52 -19.48 4.97 4.09
CA LYS A 52 -19.24 6.33 3.59
C LYS A 52 -19.88 7.40 4.49
N ARG A 53 -21.03 7.10 5.10
CA ARG A 53 -21.68 7.97 6.10
C ARG A 53 -20.76 8.32 7.28
N SER A 54 -19.99 7.36 7.76
CA SER A 54 -19.04 7.55 8.86
C SER A 54 -17.75 8.23 8.39
N ALA A 55 -17.30 7.94 7.18
CA ALA A 55 -16.10 8.55 6.59
C ALA A 55 -16.28 10.02 6.15
N PHE A 56 -17.49 10.40 5.75
CA PHE A 56 -17.88 11.70 5.19
C PHE A 56 -19.16 12.21 5.86
N PRO A 57 -19.11 12.57 7.16
CA PRO A 57 -20.32 12.89 7.93
C PRO A 57 -21.02 14.16 7.43
N ASP A 58 -20.25 15.17 6.98
CA ASP A 58 -20.80 16.43 6.48
C ASP A 58 -21.53 16.24 5.15
N GLU A 59 -20.93 15.48 4.24
CA GLU A 59 -21.53 15.11 2.95
C GLU A 59 -22.76 14.21 3.14
N ALA A 60 -22.73 13.31 4.11
CA ALA A 60 -23.88 12.48 4.45
C ALA A 60 -25.04 13.32 5.01
N ALA A 61 -24.75 14.24 5.93
CA ALA A 61 -25.77 15.16 6.46
C ALA A 61 -26.35 16.07 5.37
N LEU A 62 -25.52 16.50 4.40
CA LEU A 62 -25.97 17.25 3.24
C LEU A 62 -26.92 16.41 2.37
N ALA A 63 -26.54 15.18 2.04
CA ALA A 63 -27.37 14.27 1.25
C ALA A 63 -28.74 14.01 1.90
N GLU A 64 -28.75 13.77 3.22
CA GLU A 64 -29.98 13.56 4.00
C GLU A 64 -30.92 14.76 3.94
N ARG A 65 -30.39 15.99 4.00
CA ARG A 65 -31.20 17.23 3.88
C ARG A 65 -31.91 17.36 2.54
N TYR A 66 -31.38 16.76 1.48
CA TYR A 66 -31.98 16.73 0.14
C TYR A 66 -32.75 15.43 -0.14
N GLY A 67 -33.04 14.61 0.89
CA GLY A 67 -33.79 13.36 0.76
C GLY A 67 -33.00 12.19 0.18
N GLY A 68 -31.67 12.30 0.12
CA GLY A 68 -30.76 11.25 -0.33
C GLY A 68 -30.04 10.56 0.83
N SER A 69 -29.13 9.65 0.49
CA SER A 69 -28.21 9.02 1.44
C SER A 69 -26.87 8.71 0.78
N LEU A 70 -25.79 8.77 1.56
CA LEU A 70 -24.47 8.41 1.08
C LEU A 70 -24.25 6.90 1.25
N ARG A 71 -24.45 6.15 0.16
CA ARG A 71 -24.40 4.67 0.12
C ARG A 71 -23.00 4.14 -0.13
N GLY A 72 -22.74 2.93 0.38
CA GLY A 72 -21.48 2.19 0.16
C GLY A 72 -20.43 2.49 1.22
N SER A 73 -19.23 1.98 0.98
CA SER A 73 -18.12 2.02 1.93
C SER A 73 -16.84 2.52 1.28
N VAL A 74 -15.88 2.92 2.11
CA VAL A 74 -14.49 3.18 1.72
C VAL A 74 -13.58 2.26 2.49
N LEU A 75 -12.39 2.01 1.95
CA LEU A 75 -11.38 1.24 2.64
C LEU A 75 -10.38 2.18 3.31
N ALA A 76 -10.47 2.28 4.63
CA ALA A 76 -9.59 3.09 5.44
C ALA A 76 -8.26 2.37 5.71
N PHE A 77 -7.17 3.12 5.70
CA PHE A 77 -5.81 2.60 5.89
C PHE A 77 -5.57 2.21 7.36
N VAL A 78 -5.14 0.95 7.55
CA VAL A 78 -4.75 0.42 8.87
C VAL A 78 -3.23 0.41 9.00
N ARG A 79 -2.55 -0.30 8.11
CA ARG A 79 -1.08 -0.43 8.07
C ARG A 79 -0.62 -0.90 6.70
N ALA A 80 0.63 -0.60 6.36
CA ALA A 80 1.29 -1.16 5.19
C ALA A 80 2.80 -1.24 5.39
N SER A 81 3.42 -2.19 4.68
CA SER A 81 4.86 -2.40 4.63
C SER A 81 5.23 -2.88 3.24
N ALA A 82 6.47 -2.66 2.83
CA ALA A 82 7.02 -3.19 1.59
C ALA A 82 8.47 -3.60 1.78
N TRP A 83 8.93 -4.51 0.93
CA TRP A 83 10.31 -4.98 0.90
C TRP A 83 10.74 -5.11 -0.56
N ARG A 84 11.99 -4.81 -0.84
CA ARG A 84 12.62 -5.10 -2.14
C ARG A 84 13.84 -5.96 -1.96
N SER A 85 14.08 -6.87 -2.89
CA SER A 85 15.32 -7.62 -2.94
C SER A 85 16.49 -6.73 -3.37
N ARG A 86 17.71 -7.10 -2.96
CA ARG A 86 18.92 -6.62 -3.61
C ARG A 86 18.90 -7.00 -5.09
N HIS A 87 19.38 -6.13 -5.97
CA HIS A 87 19.61 -6.47 -7.37
C HIS A 87 20.82 -5.75 -7.95
N ARG A 88 21.45 -6.37 -8.95
CA ARG A 88 22.52 -5.79 -9.74
C ARG A 88 22.44 -6.32 -11.16
N TYR A 89 22.49 -5.42 -12.14
CA TYR A 89 22.51 -5.79 -13.55
C TYR A 89 23.28 -4.77 -14.38
N ALA A 90 23.73 -5.21 -15.55
CA ALA A 90 24.36 -4.36 -16.55
C ALA A 90 23.41 -4.14 -17.73
N ILE A 91 23.46 -2.93 -18.30
CA ILE A 91 22.88 -2.65 -19.61
C ILE A 91 23.99 -2.23 -20.58
N GLU A 92 23.96 -2.78 -21.78
CA GLU A 92 24.86 -2.38 -22.85
C GLU A 92 24.55 -0.95 -23.28
N LYS A 93 25.59 -0.11 -23.35
CA LYS A 93 25.52 1.28 -23.75
C LYS A 93 26.81 1.65 -24.51
N ARG A 94 26.88 2.86 -25.03
CA ARG A 94 28.11 3.38 -25.65
C ARG A 94 28.69 4.51 -24.83
N CYS A 95 30.01 4.48 -24.59
CA CYS A 95 30.74 5.63 -24.09
C CYS A 95 31.78 6.09 -25.12
N LYS A 96 31.66 7.35 -25.57
CA LYS A 96 32.56 7.92 -26.60
C LYS A 96 32.75 6.95 -27.79
N ASP A 97 31.62 6.46 -28.31
CA ASP A 97 31.51 5.52 -29.43
C ASP A 97 32.10 4.11 -29.24
N ARG A 98 32.56 3.78 -28.03
CA ARG A 98 32.98 2.41 -27.67
C ARG A 98 31.86 1.67 -26.93
N PRO A 99 31.64 0.37 -27.20
CA PRO A 99 30.80 -0.46 -26.36
C PRO A 99 31.25 -0.39 -24.91
N ALA A 100 30.30 -0.21 -24.00
CA ALA A 100 30.53 -0.14 -22.56
C ALA A 100 29.29 -0.66 -21.82
N GLU A 101 29.46 -1.05 -20.57
CA GLU A 101 28.34 -1.46 -19.73
C GLU A 101 28.04 -0.37 -18.70
N MET A 102 26.76 -0.07 -18.54
CA MET A 102 26.27 0.70 -17.40
C MET A 102 25.76 -0.28 -16.37
N GLU A 103 26.42 -0.30 -15.22
CA GLU A 103 25.98 -1.09 -14.09
C GLU A 103 24.94 -0.31 -13.28
N ILE A 104 23.90 -1.02 -12.87
CA ILE A 104 22.82 -0.51 -12.04
C ILE A 104 22.64 -1.47 -10.87
N SER A 105 22.56 -0.94 -9.65
CA SER A 105 22.29 -1.74 -8.45
C SER A 105 21.46 -1.02 -7.41
N TRP A 106 20.88 -1.79 -6.50
CA TRP A 106 20.29 -1.30 -5.26
C TRP A 106 20.37 -2.39 -4.20
N GLU A 107 20.39 -1.94 -2.95
CA GLU A 107 20.40 -2.84 -1.81
C GLU A 107 19.00 -3.30 -1.43
N GLU A 108 18.95 -4.46 -0.79
CA GLU A 108 17.75 -4.94 -0.13
C GLU A 108 17.29 -3.91 0.90
N SER A 109 15.98 -3.63 0.95
CA SER A 109 15.45 -2.68 1.92
C SER A 109 14.00 -2.94 2.26
N MET A 110 13.67 -2.72 3.53
CA MET A 110 12.29 -2.55 4.01
C MET A 110 11.80 -1.13 3.76
N ALA A 111 10.48 -0.96 3.72
CA ALA A 111 9.75 0.30 3.67
C ALA A 111 8.57 0.23 4.65
N GLU A 112 8.63 1.02 5.72
CA GLU A 112 7.50 1.18 6.65
C GLU A 112 6.60 2.37 6.26
N ARG A 113 7.08 3.23 5.36
CA ARG A 113 6.34 4.39 4.84
C ARG A 113 5.72 4.03 3.50
N VAL A 114 4.66 3.23 3.58
CA VAL A 114 3.84 2.80 2.46
C VAL A 114 2.45 3.41 2.60
N TYR A 115 2.02 4.11 1.56
CA TYR A 115 0.74 4.82 1.52
C TYR A 115 -0.13 4.25 0.40
N ALA A 116 -1.30 3.79 0.79
CA ALA A 116 -2.27 3.18 -0.10
C ALA A 116 -3.68 3.66 0.24
N MET A 117 -4.55 3.58 -0.75
CA MET A 117 -5.97 3.86 -0.63
C MET A 117 -6.75 2.73 -1.30
N GLY A 118 -7.97 2.50 -0.82
CA GLY A 118 -8.92 1.64 -1.50
C GLY A 118 -10.35 2.16 -1.36
N GLY A 119 -11.24 1.61 -2.17
CA GLY A 119 -12.65 1.99 -2.17
C GLY A 119 -13.53 0.85 -2.66
N LEU A 120 -14.73 0.78 -2.08
CA LEU A 120 -15.84 -0.03 -2.56
C LEU A 120 -16.84 0.94 -3.20
N ASP A 121 -16.40 1.54 -4.31
CA ASP A 121 -17.00 2.79 -4.79
C ASP A 121 -18.39 2.61 -5.41
N ASN A 122 -18.69 1.40 -5.86
CA ASN A 122 -19.97 1.06 -6.46
C ASN A 122 -20.95 0.50 -5.41
N PRO A 123 -21.91 1.31 -4.91
CA PRO A 123 -22.85 0.86 -3.89
C PRO A 123 -23.83 -0.21 -4.40
N ASN A 124 -23.85 -0.50 -5.70
CA ASN A 124 -24.65 -1.56 -6.30
C ASN A 124 -23.83 -2.83 -6.58
N ARG A 125 -22.50 -2.78 -6.38
CA ARG A 125 -21.57 -3.90 -6.49
C ARG A 125 -20.58 -3.81 -5.34
N PRO A 126 -20.99 -4.21 -4.12
CA PRO A 126 -20.14 -4.15 -2.93
C PRO A 126 -18.89 -5.02 -3.06
N ASP A 127 -18.89 -5.94 -4.03
CA ASP A 127 -17.77 -6.82 -4.31
C ASP A 127 -16.71 -6.22 -5.25
N GLU A 128 -16.98 -5.08 -5.88
CA GLU A 128 -15.98 -4.35 -6.65
C GLU A 128 -15.04 -3.57 -5.72
N ILE A 129 -13.75 -3.87 -5.85
CA ILE A 129 -12.69 -3.19 -5.10
C ILE A 129 -11.81 -2.36 -6.03
N ASN A 130 -11.60 -1.12 -5.64
CA ASN A 130 -10.52 -0.28 -6.16
C ASN A 130 -9.40 -0.22 -5.13
N PHE A 131 -8.16 -0.36 -5.59
CA PHE A 131 -6.98 -0.23 -4.74
C PHE A 131 -5.85 0.45 -5.49
N GLY A 132 -5.07 1.27 -4.80
CA GLY A 132 -3.81 1.73 -5.34
C GLY A 132 -2.95 2.50 -4.36
N PHE A 133 -1.71 2.70 -4.77
CA PHE A 133 -0.72 3.46 -4.01
C PHE A 133 -0.89 4.96 -4.27
N THR A 134 -0.70 5.79 -3.25
CA THR A 134 -0.99 7.23 -3.36
C THR A 134 -0.13 8.07 -2.43
N THR A 135 0.10 9.34 -2.77
CA THR A 135 0.59 10.37 -1.83
C THR A 135 -0.50 11.36 -1.43
N ARG A 136 -1.73 11.18 -1.93
CA ARG A 136 -2.88 12.02 -1.56
C ARG A 136 -3.33 11.71 -0.13
N ARG A 137 -4.25 12.54 0.38
CA ARG A 137 -4.93 12.30 1.66
C ARG A 137 -5.55 10.91 1.71
N ILE A 138 -5.29 10.19 2.79
CA ILE A 138 -5.82 8.86 3.07
C ILE A 138 -6.71 8.91 4.31
N LEU A 139 -7.82 8.18 4.28
CA LEU A 139 -8.63 7.94 5.47
C LEU A 139 -7.93 6.87 6.30
N MET A 140 -7.74 7.11 7.59
CA MET A 140 -7.18 6.15 8.53
C MET A 140 -8.29 5.37 9.23
N GLU A 141 -7.97 4.18 9.76
CA GLU A 141 -8.87 3.32 10.57
C GLU A 141 -9.64 4.08 11.66
N ASN A 142 -9.02 5.08 12.29
CA ASN A 142 -9.64 5.91 13.33
C ASN A 142 -10.59 7.00 12.79
N GLY A 143 -10.92 6.99 11.50
CA GLY A 143 -11.79 7.98 10.85
C GLY A 143 -11.12 9.33 10.55
N ARG A 144 -9.83 9.51 10.88
CA ARG A 144 -9.12 10.76 10.59
C ARG A 144 -8.48 10.71 9.22
N TRP A 145 -8.50 11.84 8.52
CA TRP A 145 -7.74 12.01 7.28
C TRP A 145 -6.29 12.36 7.60
N PHE A 146 -5.37 11.62 6.98
CA PHE A 146 -3.94 11.85 7.03
C PHE A 146 -3.43 12.30 5.67
N ASP A 147 -2.61 13.35 5.64
CA ASP A 147 -1.92 13.78 4.43
C ASP A 147 -0.45 13.30 4.47
N PRO A 148 -0.03 12.35 3.61
CA PRO A 148 1.35 11.92 3.51
C PRO A 148 2.35 13.08 3.34
N GLU A 149 1.99 14.12 2.59
CA GLU A 149 2.86 15.27 2.31
C GLU A 149 3.06 16.17 3.54
N SER A 150 2.21 16.05 4.56
CA SER A 150 2.38 16.77 5.84
C SER A 150 3.57 16.27 6.66
N ARG A 151 4.14 15.10 6.33
CA ARG A 151 5.32 14.55 7.02
C ARG A 151 6.61 14.94 6.32
N THR A 152 7.62 15.30 7.12
CA THR A 152 8.98 15.46 6.61
C THR A 152 9.51 14.13 6.09
N TYR A 153 9.88 14.11 4.82
CA TYR A 153 10.61 13.01 4.21
C TYR A 153 12.11 13.32 4.26
N VAL A 154 12.86 12.50 5.00
CA VAL A 154 14.32 12.55 5.07
C VAL A 154 14.84 11.32 4.34
N ALA A 155 15.67 11.54 3.33
CA ALA A 155 16.40 10.50 2.63
C ALA A 155 17.89 10.59 3.00
N VAL A 156 18.49 9.47 3.37
CA VAL A 156 19.94 9.39 3.58
C VAL A 156 20.59 9.22 2.21
N GLY A 157 21.50 10.13 1.88
CA GLY A 157 22.32 10.06 0.67
C GLY A 157 23.39 8.98 0.76
N PRO A 158 24.24 8.83 -0.28
CA PRO A 158 25.30 7.83 -0.28
C PRO A 158 26.31 8.16 0.83
N VAL A 159 26.56 7.18 1.71
CA VAL A 159 27.57 7.30 2.77
C VAL A 159 28.94 7.16 2.12
N ARG A 160 29.84 8.12 2.36
CA ARG A 160 31.22 8.09 1.85
C ARG A 160 32.12 7.46 2.90
N MET A 161 32.80 6.37 2.53
CA MET A 161 33.92 5.83 3.30
C MET A 161 35.24 6.32 2.74
N GLU A 162 36.27 6.38 3.58
CA GLU A 162 37.60 6.83 3.18
C GLU A 162 38.19 5.86 2.13
N GLY A 163 38.58 6.39 0.96
CA GLY A 163 39.10 5.60 -0.18
C GLY A 163 38.07 5.28 -1.27
N ASP A 164 36.77 5.50 -1.03
CA ASP A 164 35.74 5.26 -2.05
C ASP A 164 35.66 6.39 -3.07
N ALA A 165 35.37 6.01 -4.33
CA ALA A 165 35.05 6.97 -5.37
C ALA A 165 33.75 7.72 -5.00
N ALA A 166 33.82 9.06 -5.03
CA ALA A 166 32.67 9.89 -4.69
C ALA A 166 31.49 9.62 -5.63
N GLU A 167 30.32 9.31 -5.05
CA GLU A 167 29.06 9.24 -5.79
C GLU A 167 28.39 10.61 -5.82
N GLU A 168 27.98 11.03 -7.02
CA GLU A 168 27.14 12.21 -7.22
C GLU A 168 25.68 11.87 -6.90
N ILE A 169 24.95 12.78 -6.26
CA ILE A 169 23.49 12.66 -6.16
C ILE A 169 22.88 13.30 -7.41
N ARG A 170 22.04 12.57 -8.15
CA ARG A 170 21.33 13.09 -9.31
C ARG A 170 19.81 12.99 -9.13
N GLY A 171 19.12 14.04 -9.58
CA GLY A 171 17.68 14.17 -9.46
C GLY A 171 17.22 14.54 -8.05
N GLU A 172 15.90 14.48 -7.86
CA GLU A 172 15.24 14.86 -6.61
C GLU A 172 14.80 13.62 -5.82
N PHE A 173 14.87 13.75 -4.49
CA PHE A 173 14.37 12.77 -3.53
C PHE A 173 13.02 13.25 -3.03
N ASN A 174 11.97 12.75 -3.66
CA ASN A 174 10.60 13.17 -3.39
C ASN A 174 9.87 12.13 -2.54
N LEU A 175 8.88 12.56 -1.76
CA LEU A 175 7.95 11.62 -1.14
C LEU A 175 7.29 10.76 -2.23
N ARG A 176 7.31 9.45 -2.05
CA ARG A 176 6.65 8.48 -2.95
C ARG A 176 5.57 7.73 -2.19
N PRO A 177 4.69 6.99 -2.88
CA PRO A 177 3.78 6.09 -2.19
C PRO A 177 4.48 4.96 -1.44
N VAL A 178 5.63 4.48 -1.93
CA VAL A 178 6.49 3.49 -1.25
C VAL A 178 7.86 4.11 -1.02
N ASN A 179 8.27 4.25 0.25
CA ASN A 179 9.54 4.85 0.61
C ASN A 179 10.39 3.88 1.44
N TYR A 180 11.46 3.38 0.81
CA TYR A 180 12.43 2.47 1.42
C TYR A 180 13.36 3.18 2.41
N LEU A 181 13.81 2.44 3.42
CA LEU A 181 14.84 2.88 4.37
C LEU A 181 16.16 3.19 3.66
N ASP A 182 16.55 2.34 2.70
CA ASP A 182 17.56 2.66 1.69
C ASP A 182 16.86 3.11 0.40
N PRO A 183 16.79 4.43 0.13
CA PRO A 183 16.15 4.95 -1.06
C PRO A 183 17.07 4.96 -2.29
N LEU A 184 18.30 4.43 -2.20
CA LEU A 184 19.32 4.63 -3.23
C LEU A 184 19.24 3.58 -4.34
N LYS A 185 19.44 4.07 -5.56
CA LYS A 185 19.72 3.28 -6.74
C LYS A 185 21.03 3.77 -7.33
N HIS A 186 22.02 2.90 -7.36
CA HIS A 186 23.39 3.22 -7.77
C HIS A 186 23.58 2.96 -9.26
N TYR A 187 24.42 3.80 -9.86
CA TYR A 187 24.82 3.70 -11.25
C TYR A 187 26.33 3.84 -11.35
N SER A 188 26.95 3.00 -12.17
CA SER A 188 28.35 3.14 -12.59
C SER A 188 28.42 3.07 -14.10
N PHE A 189 28.92 4.14 -14.72
CA PHE A 189 29.05 4.22 -16.17
C PHE A 189 30.18 5.15 -16.60
N CYS A 190 31.06 4.63 -17.45
CA CYS A 190 32.15 5.38 -18.07
C CYS A 190 33.00 6.21 -17.08
N GLY A 191 33.42 5.55 -15.99
CA GLY A 191 34.23 6.16 -14.93
C GLY A 191 33.47 7.15 -14.03
N LYS A 192 32.15 7.29 -14.19
CA LYS A 192 31.29 8.10 -13.33
C LYS A 192 30.41 7.20 -12.47
N ARG A 193 30.19 7.64 -11.22
CA ARG A 193 29.27 7.00 -10.28
C ARG A 193 28.26 8.01 -9.77
N TRP A 194 27.00 7.62 -9.72
CA TRP A 194 25.96 8.46 -9.15
C TRP A 194 24.85 7.62 -8.54
N VAL A 195 24.06 8.26 -7.70
CA VAL A 195 22.84 7.69 -7.13
C VAL A 195 21.63 8.51 -7.55
N GLU A 196 20.50 7.82 -7.69
CA GLU A 196 19.18 8.41 -7.85
C GLU A 196 18.24 7.79 -6.80
N GLN A 197 17.11 8.44 -6.56
CA GLN A 197 16.04 7.83 -5.77
C GLN A 197 15.49 6.60 -6.49
N TYR A 198 15.54 5.45 -5.83
CA TYR A 198 14.89 4.23 -6.27
C TYR A 198 13.38 4.43 -6.39
N ARG A 199 12.82 3.95 -7.49
CA ARG A 199 11.38 4.07 -7.80
C ARG A 199 10.74 2.70 -7.76
N SER A 200 9.89 2.47 -6.75
CA SER A 200 9.15 1.21 -6.61
C SER A 200 8.34 0.86 -7.86
N ALA A 201 8.20 -0.45 -8.09
CA ALA A 201 7.26 -1.02 -9.03
C ALA A 201 5.83 -0.49 -8.79
N PHE A 202 5.47 -0.27 -7.53
CA PHE A 202 4.13 0.06 -7.05
C PHE A 202 3.73 1.53 -7.16
N ASN A 203 4.65 2.46 -7.47
CA ASN A 203 4.39 3.91 -7.45
C ASN A 203 3.18 4.38 -8.30
N HIS A 204 2.80 3.62 -9.33
CA HIS A 204 1.65 3.90 -10.19
C HIS A 204 0.70 2.70 -10.29
N PHE A 205 0.79 1.80 -9.31
CA PHE A 205 -0.06 0.61 -9.30
C PHE A 205 -1.44 0.98 -8.81
N HIS A 206 -2.42 0.71 -9.66
CA HIS A 206 -3.84 0.77 -9.37
C HIS A 206 -4.48 -0.48 -9.95
N LEU A 207 -5.40 -1.07 -9.20
CA LEU A 207 -6.24 -2.16 -9.67
C LEU A 207 -7.71 -1.82 -9.45
N HIS A 208 -8.52 -2.45 -10.28
CA HIS A 208 -9.95 -2.60 -10.12
C HIS A 208 -10.23 -4.09 -10.34
N ASP A 209 -10.83 -4.75 -9.36
CA ASP A 209 -11.17 -6.18 -9.43
C ASP A 209 -12.46 -6.44 -8.65
N GLU A 210 -13.02 -7.64 -8.78
CA GLU A 210 -14.29 -8.03 -8.17
C GLU A 210 -14.16 -9.39 -7.49
N PHE A 211 -14.70 -9.52 -6.28
CA PHE A 211 -14.80 -10.82 -5.63
C PHE A 211 -15.95 -11.60 -6.24
N LEU A 212 -15.73 -12.90 -6.49
CA LEU A 212 -16.80 -13.77 -6.93
C LEU A 212 -17.80 -14.02 -5.78
N ASP A 213 -19.04 -14.33 -6.13
CA ASP A 213 -20.12 -14.55 -5.15
C ASP A 213 -19.73 -15.63 -4.12
N GLY A 214 -19.65 -15.22 -2.86
CA GLY A 214 -19.31 -16.10 -1.73
C GLY A 214 -17.80 -16.30 -1.50
N ASP A 215 -16.94 -15.75 -2.36
CA ASP A 215 -15.49 -15.77 -2.19
C ASP A 215 -15.00 -14.63 -1.30
N ASN A 216 -13.95 -14.91 -0.53
CA ASN A 216 -13.26 -13.93 0.30
C ASN A 216 -11.82 -13.70 -0.17
N ASP A 217 -11.48 -14.16 -1.37
CA ASP A 217 -10.12 -14.11 -1.90
C ASP A 217 -10.15 -13.73 -3.38
N ILE A 218 -9.26 -12.84 -3.78
CA ILE A 218 -8.90 -12.57 -5.17
C ILE A 218 -7.44 -12.95 -5.32
N PHE A 219 -7.12 -13.77 -6.32
CA PHE A 219 -5.73 -14.06 -6.71
C PHE A 219 -5.58 -13.83 -8.20
N ASN A 220 -4.79 -12.83 -8.60
CA ASN A 220 -4.73 -12.37 -9.97
C ASN A 220 -3.38 -11.69 -10.29
N GLN A 221 -3.19 -11.27 -11.54
CA GLN A 221 -1.95 -10.65 -11.99
C GLN A 221 -2.19 -9.55 -13.04
N THR A 222 -1.29 -8.57 -13.08
CA THR A 222 -1.30 -7.55 -14.13
C THR A 222 -0.55 -8.02 -15.37
N VAL A 223 -1.13 -7.73 -16.53
CA VAL A 223 -0.52 -7.95 -17.84
C VAL A 223 0.02 -6.61 -18.35
N GLY A 224 1.33 -6.47 -18.56
CA GLY A 224 1.94 -5.22 -19.00
C GLY A 224 3.44 -5.11 -18.72
N LYS A 225 3.98 -3.88 -18.76
CA LYS A 225 5.42 -3.61 -18.57
C LYS A 225 5.98 -4.00 -17.20
N LYS A 226 5.14 -4.02 -16.16
CA LYS A 226 5.49 -4.52 -14.83
C LYS A 226 4.56 -5.67 -14.51
N HIS A 227 5.14 -6.84 -14.28
CA HIS A 227 4.39 -8.02 -13.90
C HIS A 227 4.21 -8.01 -12.38
N VAL A 228 2.98 -7.83 -11.93
CA VAL A 228 2.61 -7.84 -10.52
C VAL A 228 1.59 -8.94 -10.30
N VAL A 229 1.90 -9.86 -9.42
CA VAL A 229 0.94 -10.84 -8.89
C VAL A 229 0.40 -10.28 -7.58
N TYR A 230 -0.90 -10.37 -7.36
CA TYR A 230 -1.53 -9.86 -6.15
C TYR A 230 -2.58 -10.82 -5.62
N ARG A 231 -2.79 -10.72 -4.31
CA ARG A 231 -3.81 -11.43 -3.57
C ARG A 231 -4.54 -10.47 -2.64
N ILE A 232 -5.87 -10.55 -2.60
CA ILE A 232 -6.70 -9.74 -1.71
C ILE A 232 -7.59 -10.66 -0.90
N VAL A 233 -7.45 -10.65 0.42
CA VAL A 233 -8.24 -11.49 1.33
C VAL A 233 -9.14 -10.62 2.21
N ARG A 234 -10.44 -10.92 2.24
CA ARG A 234 -11.38 -10.38 3.23
C ARG A 234 -11.32 -11.19 4.52
N SER A 235 -11.37 -10.51 5.65
CA SER A 235 -11.23 -11.15 6.96
C SER A 235 -11.92 -10.33 8.04
N ALA A 236 -12.39 -10.99 9.10
CA ALA A 236 -12.81 -10.31 10.34
C ALA A 236 -11.61 -9.99 11.26
N SER A 237 -10.40 -10.41 10.89
CA SER A 237 -9.18 -10.15 11.64
C SER A 237 -8.49 -8.90 11.12
N ARG A 238 -8.04 -8.04 12.04
CA ARG A 238 -7.15 -6.92 11.73
C ARG A 238 -5.76 -7.37 11.25
N ASP A 239 -5.34 -8.56 11.66
CA ASP A 239 -4.01 -9.08 11.38
C ASP A 239 -3.92 -9.67 9.97
N HIS A 240 -2.98 -9.15 9.20
CA HIS A 240 -2.74 -9.60 7.83
C HIS A 240 -2.18 -11.03 7.82
N PRO A 241 -2.81 -12.00 7.13
CA PRO A 241 -2.47 -13.43 7.22
C PRO A 241 -1.04 -13.74 6.77
N TYR A 242 -0.54 -12.96 5.80
CA TYR A 242 0.81 -13.10 5.26
C TYR A 242 1.72 -11.90 5.58
N TRP A 243 1.50 -11.21 6.71
CA TRP A 243 2.23 -9.99 7.03
C TRP A 243 3.75 -10.16 6.91
N GLU A 244 4.37 -9.40 6.00
CA GLU A 244 5.82 -9.43 5.72
C GLU A 244 6.38 -10.80 5.31
N GLN A 245 5.50 -11.77 5.03
CA GLN A 245 5.89 -13.08 4.52
C GLN A 245 6.03 -12.97 3.01
N GLN A 246 7.22 -13.32 2.49
CA GLN A 246 7.54 -13.30 1.06
C GLN A 246 7.01 -14.56 0.34
N ARG A 247 5.74 -14.88 0.58
CA ARG A 247 5.00 -16.00 -0.01
C ARG A 247 3.55 -15.57 -0.25
N MET A 248 2.92 -16.19 -1.22
CA MET A 248 1.52 -15.93 -1.60
C MET A 248 0.80 -17.25 -1.82
#